data_AF-A0A428Z4E7-F1
#
_entry.id   AF-A0A428Z4E7-F1
#
_cell.length_a   1.000
_cell.length_b   1.000
_cell.length_c   1.000
_cell.angle_alpha   90.00
_cell.angle_beta   90.00
_cell.angle_gamma   90.00
#
_symmetry.space_group_name_H-M   'P 1'
#
loop_
_entity.id
_entity.type
_entity.pdbx_description
1 polymer ?
#
loop_
_entity_poly.entity_id
_entity_poly.type
_entity_poly.pdbx_seq_one_letter_code
_entity_poly.pdbx_strand_id
1 'polypeptide(L)'
;MRDKRMTPADVVAELSDGMTIGIGGWGSRRKPMALVRAILDSPLKNLTIVSYGGPDVGLLAAAGKIRKLVFGFVSLDTVAYDPYFQKLRQEGDLDVTELDEGMFQCGLLAAGHRLPFLPIRAGLGSDVMRTNPELRTVQSPYDGEELVAMPALHLDVALIHMNRADQHGNAQYLGPDPYFDDLFCLAAKRRYVSCERIVDTFEGPMQTLLLNRMMVDGVVETPNGAHFTSCVPDYPRDEQFQRLYAEANWDSFADRFLTGGERGYQEAVQAWR
;
A
#
# COMPACT_ATOMS: atom_id res chain seq x y z
N MET A 1 -1.44 22.88 -17.58
CA MET A 1 -1.79 21.87 -16.54
C MET A 1 -0.79 22.01 -15.40
N ARG A 2 -1.18 21.73 -14.14
CA ARG A 2 -0.29 21.84 -12.98
C ARG A 2 0.85 20.82 -13.08
N ASP A 3 2.07 21.25 -12.78
CA ASP A 3 3.20 20.35 -12.51
C ASP A 3 3.05 19.79 -11.09
N LYS A 4 3.00 18.46 -10.98
CA LYS A 4 2.78 17.73 -9.73
C LYS A 4 4.03 17.01 -9.25
N ARG A 5 5.18 17.22 -9.91
CA ARG A 5 6.43 16.59 -9.51
C ARG A 5 6.85 17.09 -8.14
N MET A 6 7.29 16.15 -7.30
CA MET A 6 7.75 16.42 -5.94
C MET A 6 8.73 15.33 -5.48
N THR A 7 9.37 15.54 -4.35
CA THR A 7 10.30 14.59 -3.73
C THR A 7 9.58 13.69 -2.71
N PRO A 8 10.18 12.55 -2.29
CA PRO A 8 9.62 11.76 -1.17
C PRO A 8 9.46 12.58 0.11
N ALA A 9 10.38 13.52 0.38
CA ALA A 9 10.30 14.40 1.55
C ALA A 9 9.09 15.35 1.47
N ASP A 10 8.79 15.89 0.28
CA ASP A 10 7.60 16.71 0.08
C ASP A 10 6.32 15.91 0.32
N VAL A 11 6.30 14.62 -0.03
CA VAL A 11 5.13 13.73 0.23
C VAL A 11 4.94 13.57 1.74
N VAL A 12 6.03 13.26 2.46
CA VAL A 12 6.01 13.11 3.92
C VAL A 12 5.57 14.40 4.62
N ALA A 13 5.94 15.57 4.10
CA ALA A 13 5.54 16.87 4.65
C ALA A 13 4.03 17.15 4.56
N GLU A 14 3.30 16.45 3.68
CA GLU A 14 1.85 16.53 3.58
C GLU A 14 1.13 15.51 4.48
N LEU A 15 1.87 14.64 5.17
CA LEU A 15 1.33 13.64 6.09
C LEU A 15 1.29 14.18 7.53
N SER A 16 0.51 13.54 8.38
CA SER A 16 0.44 13.85 9.81
C SER A 16 0.20 12.60 10.63
N ASP A 17 0.57 12.65 11.91
CA ASP A 17 0.25 11.61 12.88
C ASP A 17 -1.25 11.28 12.86
N GLY A 18 -1.59 10.00 13.01
CA GLY A 18 -2.98 9.56 13.07
C GLY A 18 -3.69 9.42 11.72
N MET A 19 -3.07 9.81 10.60
CA MET A 19 -3.69 9.66 9.28
C MET A 19 -3.98 8.20 8.92
N THR A 20 -5.02 8.01 8.12
CA THR A 20 -5.31 6.74 7.46
C THR A 20 -4.65 6.71 6.08
N ILE A 21 -3.63 5.88 5.93
CA ILE A 21 -2.81 5.78 4.72
C ILE A 21 -3.08 4.43 4.04
N GLY A 22 -3.61 4.50 2.83
CA GLY A 22 -3.69 3.37 1.93
C GLY A 22 -2.38 3.16 1.18
N ILE A 23 -1.87 1.93 1.19
CA ILE A 23 -0.65 1.56 0.47
C ILE A 23 -1.02 0.56 -0.62
N GLY A 24 -0.83 0.97 -1.88
CA GLY A 24 -1.09 0.14 -3.06
C GLY A 24 -0.12 -1.03 -3.22
N GLY A 25 -0.09 -1.60 -4.42
CA GLY A 25 0.54 -2.88 -4.69
C GLY A 25 -0.16 -4.04 -3.96
N TRP A 26 0.49 -5.20 -3.95
CA TRP A 26 -0.09 -6.44 -3.42
C TRP A 26 0.99 -7.34 -2.84
N GLY A 27 0.95 -7.64 -1.54
CA GLY A 27 1.98 -8.48 -0.93
C GLY A 27 3.38 -7.93 -1.21
N SER A 28 4.27 -8.76 -1.73
CA SER A 28 5.61 -8.33 -2.17
C SER A 28 5.65 -8.01 -3.67
N ARG A 29 4.70 -7.20 -4.14
CA ARG A 29 4.56 -6.81 -5.55
C ARG A 29 4.20 -5.32 -5.68
N ARG A 30 5.05 -4.58 -6.39
CA ARG A 30 4.93 -3.15 -6.75
C ARG A 30 4.52 -2.26 -5.58
N LYS A 31 5.04 -2.54 -4.39
CA LYS A 31 4.83 -1.69 -3.22
C LYS A 31 5.59 -0.37 -3.41
N PRO A 32 5.07 0.78 -2.99
CA PRO A 32 5.79 2.06 -3.03
C PRO A 32 6.85 2.16 -1.92
N MET A 33 7.82 1.23 -1.93
CA MET A 33 8.76 1.04 -0.82
C MET A 33 9.63 2.27 -0.56
N ALA A 34 9.97 3.07 -1.58
CA ALA A 34 10.67 4.33 -1.40
C ALA A 34 9.86 5.35 -0.58
N LEU A 35 8.54 5.42 -0.78
CA LEU A 35 7.66 6.27 0.02
C LEU A 35 7.45 5.70 1.43
N VAL A 36 7.41 4.37 1.57
CA VAL A 36 7.40 3.70 2.89
C VAL A 36 8.66 4.05 3.66
N ARG A 37 9.85 3.96 3.04
CA ARG A 37 11.12 4.37 3.65
C ARG A 37 11.14 5.85 4.03
N ALA A 38 10.58 6.72 3.19
CA ALA A 38 10.44 8.13 3.55
C ALA A 38 9.58 8.35 4.81
N ILE A 39 8.54 7.53 5.03
CA ILE A 39 7.77 7.55 6.29
C ILE A 39 8.63 7.05 7.46
N LEU A 40 9.44 6.00 7.28
CA LEU A 40 10.33 5.47 8.32
C LEU A 40 11.32 6.53 8.81
N ASP A 41 11.88 7.32 7.88
CA ASP A 41 12.82 8.42 8.16
C ASP A 41 12.18 9.65 8.83
N SER A 42 10.85 9.68 8.93
CA SER A 42 10.10 10.80 9.48
C SER A 42 9.73 10.59 10.96
N PRO A 43 9.34 11.64 11.71
CA PRO A 43 8.82 11.49 13.06
C PRO A 43 7.36 10.98 13.11
N LEU A 44 6.72 10.70 11.96
CA LEU A 44 5.32 10.28 11.90
C LEU A 44 5.07 9.03 12.76
N LYS A 45 3.89 8.96 13.35
CA LYS A 45 3.47 7.84 14.20
C LYS A 45 1.94 7.73 14.29
N ASN A 46 1.49 6.70 14.99
CA ASN A 46 0.08 6.42 15.23
C ASN A 46 -0.76 6.27 13.95
N LEU A 47 -0.16 5.80 12.87
CA LEU A 47 -0.79 5.71 11.55
C LEU A 47 -1.81 4.57 11.52
N THR A 48 -2.90 4.76 10.77
CA THR A 48 -3.76 3.65 10.35
C THR A 48 -3.34 3.24 8.95
N ILE A 49 -2.84 2.01 8.79
CA ILE A 49 -2.41 1.49 7.49
C ILE A 49 -3.51 0.62 6.89
N VAL A 50 -3.85 0.86 5.63
CA VAL A 50 -4.83 0.08 4.86
C VAL A 50 -4.09 -0.53 3.67
N SER A 51 -3.89 -1.85 3.65
CA SER A 51 -2.99 -2.49 2.67
C SER A 51 -3.34 -3.95 2.39
N TYR A 52 -3.20 -4.37 1.12
CA TYR A 52 -2.91 -5.78 0.81
C TYR A 52 -1.45 -6.04 1.17
N GLY A 53 -1.22 -6.40 2.44
CA GLY A 53 0.06 -6.21 3.12
C GLY A 53 1.18 -7.12 2.64
N GLY A 54 2.40 -6.58 2.65
CA GLY A 54 3.65 -7.33 2.52
C GLY A 54 4.75 -6.62 3.33
N PRO A 55 5.94 -6.38 2.76
CA PRO A 55 7.04 -5.76 3.50
C PRO A 55 6.79 -4.29 3.87
N ASP A 56 5.85 -3.61 3.20
CA ASP A 56 5.38 -2.28 3.59
C ASP A 56 4.83 -2.28 5.02
N VAL A 57 3.99 -3.27 5.34
CA VAL A 57 3.42 -3.45 6.68
C VAL A 57 4.51 -3.82 7.67
N GLY A 58 5.36 -4.80 7.34
CA GLY A 58 6.42 -5.27 8.23
C GLY A 58 7.39 -4.17 8.66
N LEU A 59 7.91 -3.38 7.70
CA LEU A 59 8.81 -2.27 7.99
C LEU A 59 8.15 -1.22 8.91
N LEU A 60 6.93 -0.80 8.60
CA LEU A 60 6.21 0.21 9.38
C LEU A 60 5.85 -0.31 10.79
N ALA A 61 5.51 -1.60 10.89
CA ALA A 61 5.20 -2.24 12.16
C ALA A 61 6.45 -2.32 13.05
N ALA A 62 7.57 -2.81 12.50
CA ALA A 62 8.84 -2.91 13.23
C ALA A 62 9.35 -1.55 13.74
N ALA A 63 9.11 -0.49 12.97
CA ALA A 63 9.44 0.89 13.36
C ALA A 63 8.44 1.55 14.32
N GLY A 64 7.40 0.84 14.78
CA GLY A 64 6.38 1.37 15.70
C GLY A 64 5.53 2.48 15.09
N LYS A 65 5.37 2.54 13.77
CA LYS A 65 4.62 3.59 13.06
C LYS A 65 3.12 3.33 13.06
N ILE A 66 2.71 2.07 13.14
CA ILE A 66 1.33 1.63 12.98
C ILE A 66 0.62 1.62 14.34
N ARG A 67 -0.49 2.36 14.43
CA ARG A 67 -1.48 2.21 15.51
C ARG A 67 -2.52 1.14 15.17
N LYS A 68 -3.04 1.17 13.93
CA LYS A 68 -4.06 0.24 13.45
C LYS A 68 -3.73 -0.26 12.05
N LEU A 69 -3.94 -1.54 11.79
CA LEU A 69 -3.78 -2.16 10.47
C LEU A 69 -5.10 -2.72 9.96
N VAL A 70 -5.54 -2.27 8.77
CA VAL A 70 -6.67 -2.85 8.03
C VAL A 70 -6.10 -3.62 6.84
N PHE A 71 -6.41 -4.92 6.73
CA PHE A 71 -5.78 -5.77 5.72
C PHE A 71 -6.63 -6.97 5.33
N GLY A 72 -6.43 -7.46 4.10
CA GLY A 72 -6.96 -8.75 3.63
C GLY A 72 -6.03 -9.92 3.94
N PHE A 73 -4.72 -9.70 3.81
CA PHE A 73 -3.64 -10.60 4.22
C PHE A 73 -2.36 -9.79 4.46
N VAL A 74 -1.34 -10.41 5.06
CA VAL A 74 0.04 -9.91 5.06
C VAL A 74 0.97 -11.04 4.62
N SER A 75 1.65 -10.89 3.49
CA SER A 75 2.51 -11.92 2.92
C SER A 75 3.69 -11.35 2.15
N LEU A 76 4.83 -12.05 2.23
CA LEU A 76 6.00 -11.80 1.39
C LEU A 76 5.98 -12.62 0.09
N ASP A 77 4.87 -13.29 -0.22
CA ASP A 77 4.67 -14.23 -1.33
C ASP A 77 5.57 -15.48 -1.29
N THR A 78 6.88 -15.32 -1.41
CA THR A 78 7.86 -16.43 -1.40
C THR A 78 8.31 -16.84 0.00
N VAL A 79 8.08 -15.97 0.99
CA VAL A 79 8.17 -16.29 2.41
C VAL A 79 6.74 -16.18 2.97
N ALA A 80 6.30 -17.20 3.71
CA ALA A 80 4.89 -17.39 4.04
C ALA A 80 4.25 -16.17 4.74
N TYR A 81 5.01 -15.48 5.60
CA TYR A 81 4.56 -14.30 6.35
C TYR A 81 5.65 -13.23 6.40
N ASP A 82 5.25 -12.01 6.75
CA ASP A 82 6.20 -10.99 7.20
C ASP A 82 6.52 -11.22 8.70
N PRO A 83 7.80 -11.41 9.08
CA PRO A 83 8.17 -11.80 10.44
C PRO A 83 7.97 -10.69 11.47
N TYR A 84 8.10 -9.42 11.06
CA TYR A 84 7.91 -8.29 11.98
C TYR A 84 6.43 -8.09 12.29
N PHE A 85 5.57 -8.20 11.26
CA PHE A 85 4.12 -8.24 11.46
C PHE A 85 3.71 -9.42 12.34
N GLN A 86 4.20 -10.63 12.03
CA GLN A 86 3.85 -11.85 12.78
C GLN A 86 4.17 -11.70 14.27
N LYS A 87 5.36 -11.20 14.61
CA LYS A 87 5.79 -11.01 15.99
C LYS A 87 4.84 -10.07 16.75
N LEU A 88 4.60 -8.87 16.22
CA LEU A 88 3.72 -7.88 16.87
C LEU A 88 2.27 -8.36 16.99
N ARG A 89 1.79 -9.10 15.99
CA ARG A 89 0.45 -9.70 16.04
C ARG A 89 0.32 -10.73 17.15
N GLN A 90 1.35 -11.55 17.39
CA GLN A 90 1.39 -12.57 18.44
C GLN A 90 1.54 -11.97 19.84
N GLU A 91 2.25 -10.84 19.96
CA GLU A 91 2.43 -10.10 21.22
C GLU A 91 1.15 -9.34 21.63
N GLY A 92 0.24 -9.09 20.69
CA GLY A 92 -1.04 -8.42 20.93
C GLY A 92 -0.96 -6.89 20.87
N ASP A 93 0.15 -6.35 20.40
CA ASP A 93 0.47 -4.90 20.41
C ASP A 93 -0.05 -4.15 19.17
N LEU A 94 -0.75 -4.84 18.26
CA LEU A 94 -1.27 -4.26 17.02
C LEU A 94 -2.80 -4.37 16.95
N ASP A 95 -3.48 -3.21 16.95
CA ASP A 95 -4.91 -3.12 16.63
C ASP A 95 -5.11 -3.47 15.15
N VAL A 96 -6.04 -4.37 14.86
CA VAL A 96 -6.29 -4.77 13.48
C VAL A 96 -7.77 -4.88 13.15
N THR A 97 -8.05 -4.62 11.87
CA THR A 97 -9.28 -5.03 11.20
C THR A 97 -8.87 -5.98 10.07
N GLU A 98 -9.00 -7.28 10.32
CA GLU A 98 -8.69 -8.34 9.35
C GLU A 98 -9.96 -8.68 8.57
N LEU A 99 -9.90 -8.57 7.25
CA LEU A 99 -11.03 -8.74 6.34
C LEU A 99 -10.74 -9.85 5.35
N ASP A 100 -11.80 -10.38 4.72
CA ASP A 100 -11.63 -11.11 3.46
C ASP A 100 -11.10 -10.15 2.36
N GLU A 101 -10.29 -10.67 1.43
CA GLU A 101 -9.69 -9.86 0.36
C GLU A 101 -10.74 -9.16 -0.53
N GLY A 102 -11.87 -9.82 -0.78
CA GLY A 102 -13.01 -9.27 -1.52
C GLY A 102 -13.77 -8.23 -0.70
N MET A 103 -13.87 -8.39 0.63
CA MET A 103 -14.41 -7.34 1.51
C MET A 103 -13.52 -6.09 1.50
N PHE A 104 -12.20 -6.27 1.54
CA PHE A 104 -11.26 -5.16 1.46
C PHE A 104 -11.42 -4.38 0.14
N GLN A 105 -11.48 -5.09 -0.99
CA GLN A 105 -11.75 -4.48 -2.31
C GLN A 105 -13.10 -3.74 -2.30
N CYS A 106 -14.14 -4.37 -1.77
CA CYS A 106 -15.49 -3.81 -1.69
C CYS A 106 -15.53 -2.52 -0.87
N GLY A 107 -14.78 -2.45 0.23
CA GLY A 107 -14.65 -1.25 1.05
C GLY A 107 -13.94 -0.10 0.32
N LEU A 108 -12.85 -0.36 -0.42
CA LEU A 108 -12.22 0.64 -1.27
C LEU A 108 -13.16 1.12 -2.39
N LEU A 109 -13.89 0.19 -3.01
CA LEU A 109 -14.86 0.49 -4.06
C LEU A 109 -15.98 1.39 -3.52
N ALA A 110 -16.54 1.08 -2.35
CA ALA A 110 -17.56 1.90 -1.70
C ALA A 110 -17.04 3.33 -1.44
N ALA A 111 -15.81 3.46 -0.92
CA ALA A 111 -15.17 4.76 -0.70
C ALA A 111 -14.98 5.54 -2.02
N GLY A 112 -14.45 4.90 -3.06
CA GLY A 112 -14.24 5.51 -4.37
C GLY A 112 -15.53 5.99 -5.05
N HIS A 113 -16.63 5.27 -4.83
CA HIS A 113 -17.97 5.67 -5.30
C HIS A 113 -18.68 6.65 -4.37
N ARG A 114 -18.10 6.98 -3.22
CA ARG A 114 -18.71 7.83 -2.17
C ARG A 114 -20.03 7.25 -1.65
N LEU A 115 -20.10 5.93 -1.55
CA LEU A 115 -21.19 5.19 -0.93
C LEU A 115 -20.79 4.84 0.52
N PRO A 116 -21.74 4.81 1.47
CA PRO A 116 -21.41 4.49 2.86
C PRO A 116 -20.99 3.03 3.07
N PHE A 117 -21.53 2.13 2.24
CA PHE A 117 -21.21 0.71 2.23
C PHE A 117 -21.57 0.09 0.87
N LEU A 118 -21.09 -1.12 0.62
CA LEU A 118 -21.55 -1.98 -0.46
C LEU A 118 -21.91 -3.38 0.08
N PRO A 119 -22.97 -4.03 -0.43
CA PRO A 119 -23.35 -5.37 0.01
C PRO A 119 -22.38 -6.42 -0.51
N ILE A 120 -21.95 -7.34 0.34
CA ILE A 120 -21.07 -8.47 -0.04
C ILE A 120 -21.40 -9.73 0.77
N ARG A 121 -21.23 -10.90 0.14
CA ARG A 121 -21.45 -12.21 0.79
C ARG A 121 -20.28 -12.62 1.69
N ALA A 122 -19.06 -12.30 1.27
CA ALA A 122 -17.84 -12.61 2.01
C ALA A 122 -17.92 -12.04 3.44
N GLY A 123 -17.40 -12.80 4.40
CA GLY A 123 -17.52 -12.54 5.83
C GLY A 123 -18.65 -13.31 6.51
N LEU A 124 -19.80 -13.54 5.85
CA LEU A 124 -20.87 -14.34 6.44
C LEU A 124 -20.43 -15.78 6.70
N GLY A 125 -20.70 -16.29 7.91
CA GLY A 125 -20.34 -17.64 8.31
C GLY A 125 -18.85 -17.85 8.64
N SER A 126 -18.02 -16.80 8.55
CA SER A 126 -16.63 -16.82 8.98
C SER A 126 -16.44 -16.05 10.29
N ASP A 127 -15.23 -16.13 10.85
CA ASP A 127 -14.85 -15.39 12.03
C ASP A 127 -14.69 -13.88 11.79
N VAL A 128 -14.65 -13.41 10.53
CA VAL A 128 -14.51 -11.98 10.20
C VAL A 128 -15.60 -11.14 10.87
N MET A 129 -16.84 -11.64 10.95
CA MET A 129 -17.94 -10.94 11.62
C MET A 129 -17.78 -10.91 13.15
N ARG A 130 -17.10 -11.90 13.72
CA ARG A 130 -16.83 -12.01 15.16
C ARG A 130 -15.64 -11.14 15.57
N THR A 131 -14.59 -11.10 14.76
CA THR A 131 -13.36 -10.34 15.03
C THR A 131 -13.50 -8.86 14.72
N ASN A 132 -14.46 -8.47 13.87
CA ASN A 132 -14.78 -7.08 13.55
C ASN A 132 -16.24 -6.76 13.97
N PRO A 133 -16.50 -6.59 15.29
CA PRO A 133 -17.85 -6.41 15.83
C PRO A 133 -18.55 -5.11 15.39
N GLU A 134 -17.85 -4.21 14.70
CA GLU A 134 -18.40 -3.02 14.05
C GLU A 134 -19.13 -3.34 12.73
N LEU A 135 -18.85 -4.47 12.09
CA LEU A 135 -19.53 -4.86 10.86
C LEU A 135 -21.02 -5.11 11.10
N ARG A 136 -21.83 -4.78 10.10
CA ARG A 136 -23.29 -4.92 10.12
C ARG A 136 -23.75 -5.63 8.86
N THR A 137 -24.98 -6.15 8.90
CA THR A 137 -25.64 -6.74 7.74
C THR A 137 -26.66 -5.77 7.13
N VAL A 138 -27.07 -6.05 5.89
CA VAL A 138 -28.13 -5.35 5.16
C VAL A 138 -28.99 -6.38 4.46
N GLN A 139 -30.31 -6.18 4.51
CA GLN A 139 -31.27 -7.05 3.83
C GLN A 139 -31.68 -6.46 2.47
N SER A 140 -31.65 -7.29 1.43
CA SER A 140 -32.15 -6.95 0.10
C SER A 140 -33.66 -6.74 0.12
N PRO A 141 -34.18 -5.66 -0.48
CA PRO A 141 -35.62 -5.40 -0.54
C PRO A 141 -36.35 -6.22 -1.61
N TYR A 142 -35.64 -7.01 -2.43
CA TYR A 142 -36.22 -7.72 -3.57
C TYR A 142 -36.47 -9.20 -3.29
N ASP A 143 -35.57 -9.85 -2.56
CA ASP A 143 -35.57 -11.29 -2.27
C ASP A 143 -35.34 -11.60 -0.78
N GLY A 144 -35.13 -10.59 0.06
CA GLY A 144 -34.91 -10.74 1.49
C GLY A 144 -33.55 -11.32 1.87
N GLU A 145 -32.61 -11.46 0.92
CA GLU A 145 -31.26 -11.96 1.21
C GLU A 145 -30.52 -11.00 2.15
N GLU A 146 -29.90 -11.54 3.20
CA GLU A 146 -29.06 -10.79 4.13
C GLU A 146 -27.58 -10.91 3.73
N LEU A 147 -26.90 -9.77 3.58
CA LEU A 147 -25.50 -9.65 3.17
C LEU A 147 -24.71 -8.78 4.16
N VAL A 148 -23.38 -8.86 4.16
CA VAL A 148 -22.55 -7.90 4.91
C VAL A 148 -22.66 -6.53 4.25
N ALA A 149 -22.92 -5.49 5.05
CA ALA A 149 -22.81 -4.10 4.65
C ALA A 149 -21.37 -3.64 4.84
N MET A 150 -20.47 -3.97 3.90
CA MET A 150 -19.05 -3.64 4.00
C MET A 150 -18.86 -2.12 3.95
N PRO A 151 -18.39 -1.47 5.04
CA PRO A 151 -18.27 -0.02 5.08
C PRO A 151 -17.18 0.49 4.14
N ALA A 152 -17.34 1.74 3.68
CA ALA A 152 -16.31 2.42 2.92
C ALA A 152 -14.99 2.56 3.69
N LEU A 153 -13.89 2.14 3.05
CA LEU A 153 -12.53 2.35 3.54
C LEU A 153 -12.02 3.72 3.09
N HIS A 154 -12.46 4.78 3.77
CA HIS A 154 -12.00 6.13 3.48
C HIS A 154 -10.54 6.33 3.89
N LEU A 155 -9.76 6.92 3.00
CA LEU A 155 -8.33 7.17 3.22
C LEU A 155 -8.06 8.68 3.26
N ASP A 156 -7.16 9.10 4.14
CA ASP A 156 -6.62 10.46 4.08
C ASP A 156 -5.61 10.56 2.93
N VAL A 157 -4.76 9.54 2.79
CA VAL A 157 -3.72 9.49 1.77
C VAL A 157 -3.65 8.12 1.10
N ALA A 158 -3.41 8.09 -0.21
CA ALA A 158 -2.99 6.90 -0.95
C ALA A 158 -1.56 7.06 -1.46
N LEU A 159 -0.75 6.02 -1.24
CA LEU A 159 0.60 5.89 -1.75
C LEU A 159 0.63 4.68 -2.69
N ILE A 160 1.03 4.89 -3.93
CA ILE A 160 1.12 3.82 -4.92
C ILE A 160 2.40 3.92 -5.74
N HIS A 161 2.75 2.85 -6.46
CA HIS A 161 3.92 2.82 -7.34
C HIS A 161 3.54 2.34 -8.74
N MET A 162 4.06 3.02 -9.77
CA MET A 162 3.78 2.73 -11.18
C MET A 162 5.06 2.61 -11.99
N ASN A 163 5.01 1.89 -13.10
CA ASN A 163 6.17 1.79 -13.99
C ASN A 163 6.46 3.14 -14.66
N ARG A 164 5.44 3.85 -15.15
CA ARG A 164 5.61 5.17 -15.79
C ARG A 164 4.60 6.16 -15.24
N ALA A 165 4.97 7.43 -15.18
CA ALA A 165 4.03 8.53 -14.94
C ALA A 165 4.41 9.75 -15.77
N ASP A 166 3.51 10.72 -15.90
CA ASP A 166 3.86 12.05 -16.39
C ASP A 166 3.83 13.08 -15.25
N GLN A 167 4.33 14.30 -15.52
CA GLN A 167 4.33 15.39 -14.54
C GLN A 167 2.93 15.88 -14.12
N HIS A 168 1.86 15.42 -14.78
CA HIS A 168 0.47 15.79 -14.51
C HIS A 168 -0.28 14.71 -13.72
N GLY A 169 0.35 13.56 -13.47
CA GLY A 169 -0.20 12.46 -12.69
C GLY A 169 -1.03 11.48 -13.51
N ASN A 170 -0.89 11.44 -14.84
CA ASN A 170 -1.27 10.23 -15.56
C ASN A 170 -0.21 9.16 -15.26
N ALA A 171 -0.63 7.91 -15.04
CA ALA A 171 0.31 6.85 -14.69
C ALA A 171 -0.06 5.50 -15.29
N GLN A 172 0.97 4.72 -15.61
CA GLN A 172 0.89 3.50 -16.38
C GLN A 172 1.59 2.35 -15.64
N TYR A 173 0.90 1.22 -15.55
CA TYR A 173 1.55 -0.04 -15.19
C TYR A 173 1.99 -0.79 -16.45
N LEU A 174 3.06 -1.56 -16.37
CA LEU A 174 3.56 -2.37 -17.49
C LEU A 174 3.55 -3.87 -17.17
N GLY A 175 3.32 -4.21 -15.90
CA GLY A 175 3.19 -5.58 -15.43
C GLY A 175 1.89 -6.25 -15.87
N PRO A 176 1.71 -7.53 -15.53
CA PRO A 176 0.51 -8.29 -15.90
C PRO A 176 -0.75 -7.86 -15.13
N ASP A 177 -0.59 -7.11 -14.04
CA ASP A 177 -1.67 -6.81 -13.09
C ASP A 177 -1.64 -5.32 -12.67
N PRO A 178 -2.79 -4.60 -12.77
CA PRO A 178 -2.93 -3.26 -12.21
C PRO A 178 -3.01 -3.25 -10.67
N TYR A 179 -3.26 -4.41 -10.05
CA TYR A 179 -3.69 -4.54 -8.66
C TYR A 179 -4.94 -3.68 -8.40
N PHE A 180 -4.97 -2.95 -7.28
CA PHE A 180 -6.09 -2.11 -6.88
C PHE A 180 -5.65 -0.64 -6.70
N ASP A 181 -4.56 -0.25 -7.35
CA ASP A 181 -3.91 1.05 -7.15
C ASP A 181 -4.82 2.23 -7.52
N ASP A 182 -5.68 2.06 -8.52
CA ASP A 182 -6.74 3.01 -8.88
C ASP A 182 -7.78 3.14 -7.77
N LEU A 183 -8.23 2.04 -7.17
CA LEU A 183 -9.19 2.06 -6.07
C LEU A 183 -8.63 2.75 -4.83
N PHE A 184 -7.35 2.52 -4.50
CA PHE A 184 -6.66 3.27 -3.45
C PHE A 184 -6.71 4.78 -3.73
N CYS A 185 -6.39 5.18 -4.97
CA CYS A 185 -6.41 6.59 -5.35
C CYS A 185 -7.82 7.19 -5.31
N LEU A 186 -8.86 6.44 -5.71
CA LEU A 186 -10.25 6.89 -5.66
C LEU A 186 -10.79 6.99 -4.23
N ALA A 187 -10.32 6.13 -3.33
CA ALA A 187 -10.74 6.10 -1.92
C ALA A 187 -10.07 7.20 -1.05
N ALA A 188 -9.06 7.90 -1.57
CA ALA A 188 -8.24 8.84 -0.81
C ALA A 188 -8.49 10.32 -1.10
N LYS A 189 -8.29 11.17 -0.07
CA LYS A 189 -8.34 12.63 -0.20
C LYS A 189 -7.10 13.22 -0.89
N ARG A 190 -5.91 12.66 -0.62
CA ARG A 190 -4.64 12.98 -1.28
C ARG A 190 -4.03 11.72 -1.89
N ARG A 191 -3.49 11.81 -3.10
CA ARG A 191 -2.90 10.67 -3.81
C ARG A 191 -1.51 10.97 -4.32
N TYR A 192 -0.54 10.15 -3.94
CA TYR A 192 0.85 10.27 -4.36
C TYR A 192 1.29 9.03 -5.11
N VAL A 193 1.81 9.25 -6.31
CA VAL A 193 2.31 8.20 -7.18
C VAL A 193 3.81 8.30 -7.24
N SER A 194 4.50 7.28 -6.73
CA SER A 194 5.90 7.05 -7.07
C SER A 194 5.99 6.30 -8.40
N CYS A 195 7.05 6.51 -9.17
CA CYS A 195 7.24 5.79 -10.43
C CYS A 195 8.71 5.54 -10.76
N GLU A 196 8.97 4.52 -11.58
CA GLU A 196 10.32 4.22 -12.07
C GLU A 196 10.85 5.32 -13.00
N ARG A 197 9.96 5.93 -13.79
CA ARG A 197 10.33 6.98 -14.74
C ARG A 197 9.17 7.92 -15.04
N ILE A 198 9.48 9.21 -15.06
CA ILE A 198 8.61 10.24 -15.62
C ILE A 198 8.83 10.31 -17.14
N VAL A 199 7.76 10.26 -17.91
CA VAL A 199 7.77 10.27 -19.38
C VAL A 199 6.88 11.37 -19.94
N ASP A 200 7.24 11.88 -21.12
CA ASP A 200 6.41 12.85 -21.85
C ASP A 200 5.28 12.16 -22.63
N THR A 201 5.49 10.90 -23.03
CA THR A 201 4.55 10.09 -23.81
C THR A 201 4.51 8.66 -23.30
N PHE A 202 3.31 8.08 -23.26
CA PHE A 202 3.10 6.69 -22.89
C PHE A 202 3.10 5.78 -24.12
N GLU A 203 3.63 4.58 -23.96
CA GLU A 203 3.67 3.55 -25.01
C GLU A 203 2.85 2.33 -24.60
N GLY A 204 2.35 1.56 -25.57
CA GLY A 204 1.59 0.35 -25.31
C GLY A 204 0.08 0.56 -25.21
N PRO A 205 -0.67 -0.46 -24.74
CA PRO A 205 -2.13 -0.43 -24.73
C PRO A 205 -2.68 0.66 -23.79
N MET A 206 -3.69 1.41 -24.25
CA MET A 206 -4.30 2.50 -23.46
C MET A 206 -4.90 2.03 -22.13
N GLN A 207 -5.29 0.76 -22.03
CA GLN A 207 -5.85 0.16 -20.81
C GLN A 207 -4.82 0.13 -19.67
N THR A 208 -3.53 0.19 -19.98
CA THR A 208 -2.49 0.21 -18.96
C THR A 208 -2.29 1.59 -18.33
N LEU A 209 -2.86 2.65 -18.94
CA LEU A 209 -2.98 3.98 -18.33
C LEU A 209 -4.07 3.98 -17.26
N LEU A 210 -3.73 3.33 -16.14
CA LEU A 210 -4.63 3.08 -15.05
C LEU A 210 -5.08 4.37 -14.35
N LEU A 211 -4.14 5.31 -14.15
CA LEU A 211 -4.42 6.57 -13.48
C LEU A 211 -4.47 7.73 -14.47
N ASN A 212 -5.49 8.56 -14.29
CA ASN A 212 -5.57 9.85 -14.96
C ASN A 212 -5.29 11.00 -13.98
N ARG A 213 -5.05 12.19 -14.51
CA ARG A 213 -4.74 13.41 -13.73
C ARG A 213 -5.72 13.76 -12.60
N MET A 214 -6.95 13.27 -12.61
CA MET A 214 -7.94 13.52 -11.55
C MET A 214 -7.77 12.60 -10.36
N MET A 215 -6.92 11.57 -10.46
CA MET A 215 -6.64 10.55 -9.46
C MET A 215 -5.30 10.74 -8.75
N VAL A 216 -4.53 11.76 -9.10
CA VAL A 216 -3.19 12.02 -8.55
C VAL A 216 -3.02 13.47 -8.12
N ASP A 217 -2.38 13.72 -6.98
CA ASP A 217 -2.05 15.06 -6.48
C ASP A 217 -0.55 15.36 -6.51
N GLY A 218 0.29 14.32 -6.41
CA GLY A 218 1.74 14.40 -6.49
C GLY A 218 2.38 13.21 -7.21
N VAL A 219 3.48 13.48 -7.92
CA VAL A 219 4.25 12.48 -8.68
C VAL A 219 5.70 12.52 -8.23
N VAL A 220 6.27 11.36 -7.92
CA VAL A 220 7.65 11.22 -7.45
C VAL A 220 8.39 10.24 -8.36
N GLU A 221 9.51 10.64 -8.92
CA GLU A 221 10.39 9.72 -9.64
C GLU A 221 11.34 9.04 -8.64
N THR A 222 11.22 7.72 -8.51
CA THR A 222 12.04 6.89 -7.63
C THR A 222 12.43 5.62 -8.40
N PRO A 223 13.51 5.66 -9.20
CA PRO A 223 14.04 4.48 -9.87
C PRO A 223 14.40 3.39 -8.85
N ASN A 224 14.02 2.14 -9.12
CA ASN A 224 14.11 1.02 -8.19
C ASN A 224 13.30 1.25 -6.89
N GLY A 225 12.26 2.08 -6.95
CA GLY A 225 11.51 2.56 -5.79
C GLY A 225 10.56 1.53 -5.19
N ALA A 226 10.24 0.45 -5.93
CA ALA A 226 9.49 -0.67 -5.38
C ALA A 226 10.37 -1.75 -4.74
N HIS A 227 11.70 -1.66 -4.87
CA HIS A 227 12.62 -2.62 -4.29
C HIS A 227 12.42 -2.71 -2.77
N PHE A 228 12.38 -3.91 -2.18
CA PHE A 228 12.73 -5.23 -2.76
C PHE A 228 11.56 -6.02 -3.36
N THR A 229 10.38 -5.42 -3.49
CA THR A 229 9.23 -6.03 -4.19
C THR A 229 9.43 -6.04 -5.70
N SER A 230 8.62 -6.82 -6.43
CA SER A 230 8.70 -6.84 -7.90
C SER A 230 8.14 -5.56 -8.54
N CYS A 231 8.76 -5.04 -9.60
CA CYS A 231 8.17 -4.02 -10.48
C CYS A 231 8.30 -4.47 -11.92
N VAL A 232 7.59 -5.54 -12.29
CA VAL A 232 7.69 -6.08 -13.65
C VAL A 232 7.10 -5.11 -14.68
N PRO A 233 7.71 -4.98 -15.87
CA PRO A 233 8.87 -5.71 -16.38
C PRO A 233 10.23 -5.06 -16.03
N ASP A 234 10.24 -3.91 -15.35
CA ASP A 234 11.49 -3.20 -15.03
C ASP A 234 12.43 -4.06 -14.17
N TYR A 235 11.90 -4.79 -13.17
CA TYR A 235 12.66 -5.79 -12.42
C TYR A 235 11.78 -6.84 -11.70
N PRO A 236 12.29 -8.08 -11.51
CA PRO A 236 11.65 -9.07 -10.65
C PRO A 236 11.82 -8.70 -9.17
N ARG A 237 11.17 -9.45 -8.28
CA ARG A 237 11.41 -9.36 -6.84
C ARG A 237 12.86 -9.69 -6.52
N ASP A 238 13.48 -8.94 -5.61
CA ASP A 238 14.82 -9.27 -5.11
C ASP A 238 14.69 -10.33 -4.02
N GLU A 239 14.63 -11.60 -4.43
CA GLU A 239 14.44 -12.74 -3.53
C GLU A 239 15.57 -12.90 -2.50
N GLN A 240 16.80 -12.52 -2.85
CA GLN A 240 17.93 -12.59 -1.93
C GLN A 240 17.79 -11.53 -0.84
N PHE A 241 17.48 -10.29 -1.23
CA PHE A 241 17.28 -9.21 -0.28
C PHE A 241 16.04 -9.43 0.59
N GLN A 242 14.96 -9.98 0.03
CA GLN A 242 13.77 -10.31 0.81
C GLN A 242 14.05 -11.35 1.90
N ARG A 243 14.87 -12.38 1.61
CA ARG A 243 15.32 -13.35 2.63
C ARG A 243 16.18 -12.68 3.69
N LEU A 244 17.13 -11.84 3.28
CA LEU A 244 17.93 -11.04 4.22
C LEU A 244 17.03 -10.24 5.16
N TYR A 245 16.05 -9.51 4.62
CA TYR A 245 15.07 -8.75 5.39
C TYR A 245 14.29 -9.62 6.37
N ALA A 246 13.82 -10.79 5.92
CA ALA A 246 13.00 -11.69 6.73
C ALA A 246 13.79 -12.39 7.85
N GLU A 247 15.09 -12.62 7.67
CA GLU A 247 15.95 -13.29 8.64
C GLU A 247 16.70 -12.30 9.57
N ALA A 248 16.69 -11.01 9.23
CA ALA A 248 17.48 -10.01 9.95
C ALA A 248 16.92 -9.68 11.34
N ASN A 249 17.82 -9.29 12.23
CA ASN A 249 17.45 -8.53 13.43
C ASN A 249 17.12 -7.09 13.02
N TRP A 250 16.00 -6.57 13.52
CA TRP A 250 15.49 -5.24 13.14
C TRP A 250 16.52 -4.13 13.26
N ASP A 251 17.18 -3.99 14.42
CA ASP A 251 18.09 -2.88 14.68
C ASP A 251 19.27 -2.91 13.69
N SER A 252 19.84 -4.10 13.47
CA SER A 252 20.94 -4.27 12.50
C SER A 252 20.51 -4.02 11.05
N PHE A 253 19.26 -4.34 10.70
CA PHE A 253 18.71 -4.08 9.37
C PHE A 253 18.47 -2.59 9.18
N ALA A 254 17.86 -1.94 10.17
CA ALA A 254 17.54 -0.52 10.15
C ALA A 254 18.81 0.33 10.06
N ASP A 255 19.80 0.05 10.91
CA ASP A 255 21.09 0.76 10.92
C ASP A 255 21.84 0.64 9.59
N ARG A 256 21.69 -0.49 8.89
CA ARG A 256 22.40 -0.73 7.63
C ARG A 256 21.67 -0.16 6.41
N PHE A 257 20.35 -0.33 6.34
CA PHE A 257 19.60 -0.08 5.11
C PHE A 257 18.63 1.10 5.21
N LEU A 258 18.22 1.49 6.42
CA LEU A 258 17.20 2.53 6.62
C LEU A 258 17.80 3.84 7.14
N THR A 259 19.11 4.05 6.95
CA THR A 259 19.78 5.31 7.26
C THR A 259 20.12 6.08 5.99
N GLY A 260 19.81 7.38 5.94
CA GLY A 260 20.25 8.26 4.86
C GLY A 260 19.28 8.40 3.68
N GLY A 261 17.99 8.10 3.87
CA GLY A 261 16.98 8.27 2.84
C GLY A 261 17.03 7.23 1.73
N GLU A 262 16.25 7.47 0.68
CA GLU A 262 16.16 6.56 -0.47
C GLU A 262 17.53 6.34 -1.14
N ARG A 263 18.35 7.39 -1.25
CA ARG A 263 19.69 7.26 -1.82
C ARG A 263 20.59 6.36 -0.96
N GLY A 264 20.59 6.55 0.36
CA GLY A 264 21.35 5.73 1.29
C GLY A 264 20.94 4.25 1.22
N TYR A 265 19.63 3.99 1.13
CA TYR A 265 19.10 2.65 0.92
C TYR A 265 19.65 2.00 -0.35
N GLN A 266 19.55 2.68 -1.50
CA GLN A 266 19.98 2.13 -2.79
C GLN A 266 21.49 1.86 -2.81
N GLU A 267 22.30 2.77 -2.26
CA GLU A 267 23.75 2.59 -2.12
C GLU A 267 24.09 1.41 -1.20
N ALA A 268 23.38 1.25 -0.07
CA ALA A 268 23.59 0.15 0.87
C ALA A 268 23.19 -1.22 0.30
N VAL A 269 22.08 -1.29 -0.45
CA VAL A 269 21.67 -2.49 -1.19
C VAL A 269 22.72 -2.86 -2.23
N GLN A 270 23.21 -1.88 -2.99
CA GLN A 270 24.25 -2.12 -4.00
C GLN A 270 25.56 -2.60 -3.37
N ALA A 271 25.97 -2.04 -2.24
CA ALA A 271 27.19 -2.43 -1.53
C ALA A 271 27.07 -3.79 -0.82
N TRP A 272 25.84 -4.26 -0.55
CA TRP A 272 25.59 -5.57 0.03
C TRP A 272 25.67 -6.72 -1.00
N ARG A 273 25.32 -6.45 -2.27
CA ARG A 273 25.38 -7.42 -3.37
C ARG A 273 26.81 -7.80 -3.73
#